data_AF-A0A349YJE9-F1
#
_entry.id   AF-A0A349YJE9-F1
#
_cell.length_a   1.000
_cell.length_b   1.000
_cell.length_c   1.000
_cell.angle_alpha   90.00
_cell.angle_beta   90.00
_cell.angle_gamma   90.00
#
_symmetry.space_group_name_H-M   'P 1'
#
loop_
_entity.id
_entity.type
_entity.pdbx_description
1 polymer ?
#
loop_
_entity_poly.entity_id
_entity_poly.type
_entity_poly.pdbx_seq_one_letter_code
_entity_poly.pdbx_strand_id
1 'polypeptide(L)'
;VKPSEVVKPSEEVKPSEVVKPSEEVKPSQAVGDYDVKVNIGNGQWTITNSKGSVSLKDITIRYYIKSEGTADDVVFIDNAGLSLSKAPYYASLTSDVSAKVVKMANPTADADAYVEVKFNSNYDLDSSANLALGIRMAKADWSNFDQTNDYSYTNGAVVYVNGTCVSGNDL
;
A
#
# COMPACT_ATOMS: atom_id res chain seq x y z
N VAL A 1 37.45 -75.25 0.91
CA VAL A 1 36.99 -74.09 1.69
C VAL A 1 37.46 -72.84 0.96
N LYS A 2 36.53 -72.02 0.45
CA LYS A 2 36.79 -70.87 -0.44
C LYS A 2 37.07 -69.61 0.42
N PRO A 3 38.03 -68.74 0.08
CA PRO A 3 38.30 -67.54 0.86
C PRO A 3 37.17 -66.51 0.73
N SER A 4 36.82 -65.89 1.84
CA SER A 4 35.85 -64.80 1.99
C SER A 4 36.33 -63.52 1.29
N GLU A 5 35.45 -62.92 0.48
CA GLU A 5 35.66 -61.61 -0.14
C GLU A 5 35.65 -60.50 0.91
N VAL A 6 36.60 -59.58 0.75
CA VAL A 6 36.82 -58.40 1.58
C VAL A 6 35.74 -57.36 1.25
N VAL A 7 35.07 -56.87 2.29
CA VAL A 7 34.06 -55.81 2.21
C VAL A 7 34.72 -54.49 1.77
N LYS A 8 34.15 -53.86 0.73
CA LYS A 8 34.54 -52.54 0.21
C LYS A 8 34.12 -51.44 1.22
N PRO A 9 34.97 -50.43 1.53
CA PRO A 9 34.56 -49.33 2.40
C PRO A 9 33.44 -48.48 1.76
N SER A 10 32.46 -48.09 2.58
CA SER A 10 31.37 -47.17 2.22
C SER A 10 31.91 -45.77 1.92
N GLU A 11 31.42 -45.14 0.86
CA GLU A 11 31.71 -43.74 0.54
C GLU A 11 31.29 -42.80 1.69
N GLU A 12 32.19 -41.89 2.02
CA GLU A 12 32.04 -40.86 3.04
C GLU A 12 30.98 -39.84 2.61
N VAL A 13 29.98 -39.58 3.46
CA VAL A 13 28.91 -38.63 3.18
C VAL A 13 29.47 -37.20 3.23
N LYS A 14 29.36 -36.49 2.11
CA LYS A 14 29.73 -35.07 1.98
C LYS A 14 28.90 -34.22 2.97
N PRO A 15 29.51 -33.34 3.78
CA PRO A 15 28.75 -32.47 4.67
C PRO A 15 27.81 -31.55 3.89
N SER A 16 26.55 -31.48 4.33
CA SER A 16 25.55 -30.53 3.85
C SER A 16 26.02 -29.09 4.06
N GLU A 17 25.94 -28.25 3.02
CA GLU A 17 26.19 -26.82 3.11
C GLU A 17 25.32 -26.18 4.20
N VAL A 18 25.98 -25.44 5.08
CA VAL A 18 25.35 -24.63 6.12
C VAL A 18 24.52 -23.55 5.45
N VAL A 19 23.21 -23.57 5.70
CA VAL A 19 22.25 -22.55 5.26
C VAL A 19 22.71 -21.18 5.79
N LYS A 20 22.93 -20.25 4.87
CA LYS A 20 23.23 -18.84 5.16
C LYS A 20 22.11 -18.27 6.03
N PRO A 21 22.40 -17.61 7.17
CA PRO A 21 21.35 -16.95 7.96
C PRO A 21 20.59 -15.96 7.07
N SER A 22 19.26 -16.06 7.11
CA SER A 22 18.36 -15.08 6.50
C SER A 22 18.76 -13.69 6.98
N GLU A 23 18.88 -12.73 6.05
CA GLU A 23 19.13 -11.33 6.37
C GLU A 23 18.23 -10.87 7.51
N GLU A 24 18.87 -10.40 8.57
CA GLU A 24 18.25 -9.81 9.73
C GLU A 24 17.36 -8.65 9.28
N VAL A 25 16.06 -8.74 9.57
CA VAL A 25 15.09 -7.67 9.30
C VAL A 25 15.60 -6.43 10.03
N LYS A 26 16.10 -5.45 9.27
CA LYS A 26 16.51 -4.14 9.78
C LYS A 26 15.39 -3.62 10.69
N PRO A 27 15.69 -3.18 11.92
CA PRO A 27 14.66 -2.69 12.83
C PRO A 27 13.84 -1.63 12.11
N SER A 28 12.50 -1.73 12.21
CA SER A 28 11.61 -0.73 11.66
C SER A 28 12.11 0.63 12.12
N GLN A 29 12.33 1.50 11.15
CA GLN A 29 12.67 2.89 11.41
C GLN A 29 11.63 3.40 12.40
N ALA A 30 12.07 3.91 13.56
CA ALA A 30 11.17 4.38 14.60
C ALA A 30 10.05 5.17 13.93
N VAL A 31 8.81 4.68 14.07
CA VAL A 31 7.64 5.30 13.45
C VAL A 31 7.65 6.73 13.95
N GLY A 32 7.93 7.69 13.07
CA GLY A 32 7.81 9.10 13.41
C GLY A 32 6.40 9.33 13.96
N ASP A 33 6.26 10.25 14.90
CA ASP A 33 4.92 10.66 15.37
C ASP A 33 4.23 11.38 14.21
N TYR A 34 3.53 10.61 13.37
CA TYR A 34 2.81 11.06 12.17
C TYR A 34 1.31 10.99 12.44
N ASP A 35 0.56 11.99 11.95
CA ASP A 35 -0.90 11.99 11.99
C ASP A 35 -1.43 12.32 10.59
N VAL A 36 -1.17 11.39 9.66
CA VAL A 36 -1.60 11.52 8.26
C VAL A 36 -3.05 11.08 8.13
N LYS A 37 -3.92 11.96 7.65
CA LYS A 37 -5.37 11.72 7.50
C LYS A 37 -5.81 11.94 6.07
N VAL A 38 -6.85 11.21 5.65
CA VAL A 38 -7.51 11.37 4.35
C VAL A 38 -8.97 11.77 4.58
N ASN A 39 -9.41 12.84 3.93
CA ASN A 39 -10.82 13.22 3.85
C ASN A 39 -11.29 13.08 2.40
N ILE A 40 -12.42 12.40 2.18
CA ILE A 40 -12.96 12.10 0.84
C ILE A 40 -14.34 12.72 0.71
N GLY A 41 -14.54 13.54 -0.33
CA GLY A 41 -15.83 14.12 -0.66
C GLY A 41 -15.95 14.38 -2.16
N ASN A 42 -17.06 13.95 -2.77
CA ASN A 42 -17.36 14.14 -4.21
C ASN A 42 -16.19 13.71 -5.14
N GLY A 43 -15.51 12.60 -4.84
CA GLY A 43 -14.38 12.10 -5.62
C GLY A 43 -13.06 12.87 -5.45
N GLN A 44 -13.02 13.86 -4.55
CA GLN A 44 -11.79 14.56 -4.16
C GLN A 44 -11.30 14.06 -2.81
N TRP A 45 -10.02 13.72 -2.75
CA TRP A 45 -9.34 13.22 -1.56
C TRP A 45 -8.35 14.29 -1.10
N THR A 46 -8.43 14.66 0.17
CA THR A 46 -7.52 15.63 0.79
C THR A 46 -6.70 14.91 1.85
N ILE A 47 -5.38 14.97 1.71
CA ILE A 47 -4.42 14.34 2.60
C ILE A 47 -3.66 15.43 3.35
N THR A 48 -3.71 15.35 4.68
CA THR A 48 -3.02 16.26 5.59
C THR A 48 -2.19 15.46 6.58
N ASN A 49 -1.15 16.07 7.12
CA ASN A 49 -0.39 15.52 8.24
C ASN A 49 -0.37 16.57 9.34
N SER A 50 -0.74 16.24 10.59
CA SER A 50 -0.69 17.23 11.68
C SER A 50 0.58 17.17 12.53
N LYS A 51 1.44 16.17 12.30
CA LYS A 51 2.64 15.94 13.12
C LYS A 51 3.86 15.53 12.30
N GLY A 52 5.00 16.14 12.65
CA GLY A 52 6.27 15.86 11.98
C GLY A 52 6.24 16.20 10.49
N SER A 53 7.08 15.50 9.73
CA SER A 53 7.17 15.60 8.28
C SER A 53 7.43 14.19 7.74
N VAL A 54 6.64 13.77 6.77
CA VAL A 54 6.72 12.41 6.18
C VAL A 54 7.01 12.53 4.69
N SER A 55 7.93 11.72 4.17
CA SER A 55 8.15 11.67 2.73
C SER A 55 6.93 11.08 2.03
N LEU A 56 6.49 11.67 0.92
CA LEU A 56 5.35 11.13 0.17
C LEU A 56 5.59 9.69 -0.29
N LYS A 57 6.85 9.29 -0.55
CA LYS A 57 7.21 7.91 -0.91
C LYS A 57 6.88 6.87 0.15
N ASP A 58 6.83 7.30 1.40
CA ASP A 58 6.58 6.41 2.52
C ASP A 58 5.08 6.23 2.78
N ILE A 59 4.23 7.06 2.16
CA ILE A 59 2.78 7.03 2.31
C ILE A 59 2.17 6.01 1.33
N THR A 60 1.35 5.11 1.87
CA THR A 60 0.41 4.29 1.09
C THR A 60 -1.00 4.51 1.62
N ILE A 61 -1.96 4.69 0.73
CA ILE A 61 -3.38 4.81 1.09
C ILE A 61 -4.14 3.64 0.52
N ARG A 62 -5.03 3.03 1.31
CA ARG A 62 -5.94 1.98 0.87
C ARG A 62 -7.40 2.41 1.06
N TYR A 63 -8.19 2.30 0.01
CA TYR A 63 -9.64 2.45 0.06
C TYR A 63 -10.28 1.11 -0.28
N TYR A 64 -10.84 0.45 0.73
CA TYR A 64 -11.36 -0.91 0.67
C TYR A 64 -12.79 -0.93 0.14
N ILE A 65 -13.02 -1.81 -0.84
CA ILE A 65 -14.27 -1.95 -1.57
C ILE A 65 -14.69 -3.41 -1.67
N LYS A 66 -15.96 -3.61 -1.97
CA LYS A 66 -16.52 -4.86 -2.43
C LYS A 66 -16.58 -4.83 -3.97
N SER A 67 -15.75 -5.62 -4.61
CA SER A 67 -15.83 -5.84 -6.06
C SER A 67 -17.12 -6.59 -6.40
N GLU A 68 -17.76 -6.21 -7.49
CA GLU A 68 -19.10 -6.68 -7.83
C GLU A 68 -19.26 -6.96 -9.32
N GLY A 69 -19.95 -8.05 -9.65
CA GLY A 69 -20.14 -8.46 -11.04
C GLY A 69 -18.94 -9.24 -11.58
N THR A 70 -18.73 -9.18 -12.89
CA THR A 70 -17.67 -9.94 -13.59
C THR A 70 -16.66 -9.07 -14.33
N ALA A 71 -16.96 -7.78 -14.50
CA ALA A 71 -16.03 -6.83 -15.08
C ALA A 71 -14.92 -6.48 -14.08
N ASP A 72 -13.74 -6.18 -14.59
CA ASP A 72 -12.64 -5.70 -13.75
C ASP A 72 -12.93 -4.28 -13.23
N ASP A 73 -12.56 -4.01 -11.98
CA ASP A 73 -12.56 -2.66 -11.44
C ASP A 73 -11.30 -1.92 -11.90
N VAL A 74 -11.50 -0.71 -12.44
CA VAL A 74 -10.42 0.16 -12.93
C VAL A 74 -10.39 1.46 -12.14
N VAL A 75 -9.19 2.01 -11.99
CA VAL A 75 -8.95 3.27 -11.26
C VAL A 75 -8.20 4.26 -12.14
N PHE A 76 -8.60 5.52 -12.03
CA PHE A 76 -8.03 6.65 -12.74
C PHE A 76 -7.58 7.70 -11.74
N ILE A 77 -6.43 8.30 -12.01
CA ILE A 77 -5.94 9.49 -11.30
C ILE A 77 -6.28 10.67 -12.19
N ASP A 78 -7.30 11.44 -11.82
CA ASP A 78 -7.77 12.59 -12.59
C ASP A 78 -6.86 13.81 -12.33
N ASN A 79 -6.36 13.99 -11.10
CA ASN A 79 -5.36 15.01 -10.77
C ASN A 79 -4.64 14.70 -9.44
N ALA A 80 -3.47 15.31 -9.25
CA ALA A 80 -2.83 15.44 -7.94
C ALA A 80 -2.08 16.78 -7.81
N GLY A 81 -2.24 17.45 -6.68
CA GLY A 81 -1.60 18.74 -6.40
C GLY A 81 -1.23 18.89 -4.94
N LEU A 82 0.02 19.31 -4.69
CA LEU A 82 0.54 19.60 -3.36
C LEU A 82 0.63 21.11 -3.15
N SER A 83 -0.12 21.64 -2.19
CA SER A 83 -0.01 23.02 -1.74
C SER A 83 1.01 23.14 -0.62
N LEU A 84 1.84 24.18 -0.66
CA LEU A 84 2.99 24.39 0.22
C LEU A 84 2.97 25.80 0.82
N SER A 85 3.51 25.96 2.02
CA SER A 85 3.67 27.26 2.68
C SER A 85 4.87 28.08 2.19
N LYS A 86 5.72 27.49 1.34
CA LYS A 86 6.95 28.09 0.79
C LYS A 86 7.08 27.74 -0.69
N ALA A 87 7.90 28.50 -1.42
CA ALA A 87 8.19 28.25 -2.83
C ALA A 87 8.53 26.76 -3.10
N PRO A 88 7.95 26.12 -4.14
CA PRO A 88 7.17 26.73 -5.23
C PRO A 88 5.69 27.05 -4.92
N TYR A 89 5.24 26.92 -3.65
CA TYR A 89 3.85 27.09 -3.18
C TYR A 89 2.85 26.07 -3.72
N TYR A 90 3.12 25.50 -4.88
CA TYR A 90 2.35 24.43 -5.48
C TYR A 90 3.25 23.49 -6.28
N ALA A 91 2.97 22.19 -6.22
CA ALA A 91 3.55 21.19 -7.12
C ALA A 91 2.42 20.36 -7.75
N SER A 92 2.42 20.22 -9.07
CA SER A 92 1.55 19.26 -9.76
C SER A 92 2.20 17.89 -9.71
N LEU A 93 1.49 16.91 -9.17
CA LEU A 93 2.03 15.58 -8.86
C LEU A 93 1.29 14.45 -9.60
N THR A 94 0.40 14.75 -10.55
CA THR A 94 -0.46 13.73 -11.18
C THR A 94 0.34 12.55 -11.76
N SER A 95 1.50 12.82 -12.37
CA SER A 95 2.40 11.79 -12.91
C SER A 95 3.21 11.05 -11.85
N ASP A 96 3.27 11.58 -10.62
CA ASP A 96 3.99 11.01 -9.48
C ASP A 96 3.06 10.18 -8.60
N VAL A 97 1.77 10.05 -8.95
CA VAL A 97 0.82 9.19 -8.25
C VAL A 97 0.60 7.91 -9.06
N SER A 98 0.51 6.78 -8.36
CA SER A 98 0.07 5.51 -8.93
C SER A 98 -1.10 4.97 -8.12
N ALA A 99 -2.08 4.40 -8.82
CA ALA A 99 -3.25 3.79 -8.23
C ALA A 99 -3.55 2.48 -8.94
N LYS A 100 -3.94 1.45 -8.17
CA LYS A 100 -4.40 0.16 -8.72
C LYS A 100 -5.42 -0.48 -7.80
N VAL A 101 -6.29 -1.31 -8.35
CA VAL A 101 -7.16 -2.19 -7.55
C VAL A 101 -6.39 -3.47 -7.21
N VAL A 102 -6.40 -3.87 -5.95
CA VAL A 102 -5.71 -5.06 -5.43
C VAL A 102 -6.73 -5.96 -4.74
N LYS A 103 -6.80 -7.23 -5.14
CA LYS A 103 -7.63 -8.23 -4.45
C LYS A 103 -7.04 -8.58 -3.10
N MET A 104 -7.89 -8.67 -2.09
CA MET A 104 -7.50 -9.08 -0.74
C MET A 104 -7.24 -10.58 -0.70
N ALA A 105 -6.19 -10.98 0.04
CA ALA A 105 -5.92 -12.40 0.29
C ALA A 105 -6.97 -13.01 1.24
N ASN A 106 -7.45 -12.21 2.21
CA ASN A 106 -8.44 -12.59 3.20
C ASN A 106 -9.60 -11.59 3.14
N PRO A 107 -10.60 -11.80 2.27
CA PRO A 107 -11.73 -10.88 2.16
C PRO A 107 -12.60 -10.87 3.43
N THR A 108 -13.21 -9.72 3.73
CA THR A 108 -14.22 -9.53 4.77
C THR A 108 -15.64 -9.54 4.15
N ALA A 109 -16.65 -9.29 4.98
CA ALA A 109 -18.03 -9.16 4.51
C ALA A 109 -18.24 -7.93 3.61
N ASP A 110 -17.50 -6.85 3.88
CA ASP A 110 -17.63 -5.51 3.29
C ASP A 110 -16.39 -5.07 2.48
N ALA A 111 -15.41 -5.97 2.28
CA ALA A 111 -14.28 -5.73 1.41
C ALA A 111 -13.69 -7.02 0.85
N ASP A 112 -13.41 -7.06 -0.45
CA ASP A 112 -12.58 -8.11 -1.07
C ASP A 112 -11.51 -7.55 -2.01
N ALA A 113 -11.48 -6.23 -2.19
CA ALA A 113 -10.41 -5.52 -2.88
C ALA A 113 -10.15 -4.16 -2.21
N TYR A 114 -9.07 -3.51 -2.61
CA TYR A 114 -8.80 -2.11 -2.26
C TYR A 114 -8.12 -1.36 -3.39
N VAL A 115 -8.38 -0.06 -3.48
CA VAL A 115 -7.52 0.85 -4.24
C VAL A 115 -6.28 1.14 -3.43
N GLU A 116 -5.11 0.74 -3.95
CA GLU A 116 -3.81 1.12 -3.42
C GLU A 116 -3.32 2.39 -4.13
N VAL A 117 -3.17 3.48 -3.38
CA VAL A 117 -2.54 4.72 -3.87
C VAL A 117 -1.14 4.87 -3.29
N LYS A 118 -0.16 5.14 -4.15
CA LYS A 118 1.26 5.34 -3.82
C LYS A 118 1.83 6.54 -4.55
N PHE A 119 2.85 7.16 -3.96
CA PHE A 119 3.49 8.37 -4.48
C PHE A 119 4.97 8.11 -4.80
N ASN A 120 5.43 8.61 -5.94
CA ASN A 120 6.82 8.62 -6.36
C ASN A 120 7.34 10.06 -6.45
N SER A 121 7.26 10.78 -5.33
CA SER A 121 7.59 12.20 -5.25
C SER A 121 8.67 12.44 -4.21
N ASN A 122 9.58 13.39 -4.44
CA ASN A 122 10.61 13.77 -3.46
C ASN A 122 10.12 14.83 -2.46
N TYR A 123 8.84 15.22 -2.53
CA TYR A 123 8.25 16.13 -1.56
C TYR A 123 7.89 15.41 -0.26
N ASP A 124 7.85 16.20 0.82
CA ASP A 124 7.37 15.75 2.12
C ASP A 124 6.01 16.40 2.43
N LEU A 125 5.19 15.71 3.22
CA LEU A 125 3.95 16.20 3.78
C LEU A 125 4.17 16.57 5.25
N ASP A 126 4.38 17.85 5.51
CA ASP A 126 4.41 18.42 6.86
C ASP A 126 3.07 19.08 7.24
N SER A 127 2.99 19.65 8.44
CA SER A 127 1.79 20.30 8.95
C SER A 127 1.35 21.57 8.23
N SER A 128 2.17 22.09 7.32
CA SER A 128 1.85 23.26 6.51
C SER A 128 1.41 22.89 5.09
N ALA A 129 1.56 21.63 4.70
CA ALA A 129 1.26 21.15 3.36
C ALA A 129 -0.12 20.47 3.27
N ASN A 130 -0.70 20.53 2.08
CA ASN A 130 -1.99 19.89 1.79
C ASN A 130 -1.92 19.22 0.41
N LEU A 131 -2.15 17.91 0.37
CA LEU A 131 -2.17 17.15 -0.87
C LEU A 131 -3.63 16.89 -1.27
N ALA A 132 -4.02 17.34 -2.45
CA ALA A 132 -5.33 17.07 -3.04
C ALA A 132 -5.19 16.08 -4.20
N LEU A 133 -6.07 15.08 -4.25
CA LEU A 133 -6.12 14.06 -5.31
C LEU A 133 -7.55 13.94 -5.85
N GLY A 134 -7.67 13.88 -7.17
CA GLY A 134 -8.86 13.36 -7.83
C GLY A 134 -8.66 11.89 -8.18
N ILE A 135 -9.41 10.99 -7.55
CA ILE A 135 -9.40 9.55 -7.85
C ILE A 135 -10.79 9.14 -8.28
N ARG A 136 -10.88 8.42 -9.40
CA ARG A 136 -12.14 7.88 -9.93
C ARG A 136 -12.02 6.39 -10.15
N MET A 137 -13.05 5.67 -9.74
CA MET A 137 -13.19 4.24 -9.98
C MET A 137 -14.37 3.98 -10.92
N ALA A 138 -14.25 2.94 -11.73
CA ALA A 138 -15.33 2.43 -12.57
C ALA A 138 -15.16 0.92 -12.73
N LYS A 139 -16.25 0.21 -13.01
CA LYS A 139 -16.15 -1.12 -13.63
C LYS A 139 -15.74 -0.92 -15.10
N ALA A 140 -14.98 -1.85 -15.67
CA ALA A 140 -14.52 -1.75 -17.06
C ALA A 140 -15.69 -1.68 -18.08
N ASP A 141 -16.85 -2.20 -17.70
CA ASP A 141 -18.10 -2.15 -18.47
C ASP A 141 -19.00 -0.96 -18.11
N TRP A 142 -18.57 -0.07 -17.21
CA TRP A 142 -19.31 1.08 -16.69
C TRP A 142 -20.63 0.74 -15.99
N SER A 143 -20.82 -0.51 -15.55
CA SER A 143 -21.94 -0.85 -14.69
C SER A 143 -21.80 -0.21 -13.30
N ASN A 144 -22.93 -0.08 -12.59
CA ASN A 144 -22.98 0.61 -11.30
C ASN A 144 -22.33 -0.22 -10.18
N PHE A 145 -21.75 0.46 -9.18
CA PHE A 145 -21.40 -0.09 -7.87
C PHE A 145 -22.54 0.09 -6.88
N ASP A 146 -22.70 -0.82 -5.93
CA ASP A 146 -23.38 -0.56 -4.67
C ASP A 146 -22.36 -0.19 -3.57
N GLN A 147 -22.19 1.12 -3.34
CA GLN A 147 -21.22 1.61 -2.34
C GLN A 147 -21.66 1.35 -0.89
N THR A 148 -22.91 0.97 -0.64
CA THR A 148 -23.42 0.81 0.74
C THR A 148 -22.82 -0.40 1.46
N ASN A 149 -22.21 -1.31 0.70
CA ASN A 149 -21.52 -2.49 1.21
C ASN A 149 -19.98 -2.36 1.20
N ASP A 150 -19.45 -1.18 0.82
CA ASP A 150 -18.01 -0.91 0.82
C ASP A 150 -17.51 -0.48 2.21
N TYR A 151 -16.48 -1.16 2.72
CA TYR A 151 -15.87 -0.82 4.02
C TYR A 151 -15.45 0.66 4.09
N SER A 152 -14.70 1.15 3.10
CA SER A 152 -14.16 2.52 3.13
C SER A 152 -15.18 3.60 2.78
N TYR A 153 -16.35 3.24 2.26
CA TYR A 153 -17.47 4.18 2.13
C TYR A 153 -17.98 4.61 3.51
N THR A 154 -18.01 3.68 4.47
CA THR A 154 -18.45 3.95 5.85
C THR A 154 -17.31 4.40 6.76
N ASN A 155 -16.15 3.75 6.65
CA ASN A 155 -15.04 3.90 7.62
C ASN A 155 -13.92 4.82 7.13
N GLY A 156 -13.97 5.28 5.88
CA GLY A 156 -12.90 6.06 5.25
C GLY A 156 -11.71 5.20 4.80
N ALA A 157 -10.71 5.87 4.23
CA ALA A 157 -9.48 5.23 3.79
C ALA A 157 -8.53 4.94 4.96
N VAL A 158 -7.68 3.93 4.77
CA VAL A 158 -6.62 3.57 5.72
C VAL A 158 -5.28 4.07 5.20
N VAL A 159 -4.46 4.63 6.08
CA VAL A 159 -3.18 5.24 5.72
C VAL A 159 -2.04 4.50 6.41
N TYR A 160 -1.01 4.20 5.64
CA TYR A 160 0.23 3.60 6.10
C TYR A 160 1.38 4.55 5.85
N VAL A 161 2.30 4.64 6.82
CA VAL A 161 3.61 5.28 6.66
C VAL A 161 4.67 4.22 6.93
N ASN A 162 5.56 3.99 5.97
CA ASN A 162 6.57 2.93 6.05
C ASN A 162 5.98 1.56 6.43
N GLY A 163 4.81 1.25 5.87
CA GLY A 163 4.08 -0.01 6.13
C GLY A 163 3.36 -0.08 7.47
N THR A 164 3.48 0.93 8.34
CA THR A 164 2.75 0.98 9.62
C THR A 164 1.46 1.75 9.44
N CYS A 165 0.32 1.19 9.87
CA CYS A 165 -0.96 1.89 9.87
C CYS A 165 -0.92 3.08 10.85
N VAL A 166 -1.23 4.28 10.36
CA VAL A 166 -1.25 5.53 11.15
C VAL A 166 -2.64 6.18 11.20
N SER A 167 -3.58 5.74 10.35
CA SER A 167 -4.95 6.25 10.32
C SER A 167 -5.91 5.24 9.69
N GLY A 168 -7.13 5.17 10.20
CA GLY A 168 -8.11 4.12 9.85
C GLY A 168 -7.85 2.80 10.59
N ASN A 169 -8.61 1.76 10.25
CA ASN A 169 -8.37 0.40 10.76
C ASN A 169 -7.98 -0.51 9.59
N ASP A 170 -6.86 -1.22 9.73
CA ASP A 170 -6.42 -2.22 8.76
C ASP A 170 -7.35 -3.45 8.75
N LEU A 171 -7.42 -4.12 7.60
CA LEU A 171 -8.24 -5.31 7.32
C LEU A 171 -7.38 -6.49 6.89
#